data_AF-A0A946F0G9-F1
#
_entry.id   AF-A0A946F0G9-F1
#
_cell.length_a   1.000
_cell.length_b   1.000
_cell.length_c   1.000
_cell.angle_alpha   90.00
_cell.angle_beta   90.00
_cell.angle_gamma   90.00
#
_symmetry.space_group_name_H-M   'P 1'
#
loop_
_entity.id
_entity.type
_entity.pdbx_description
1 polymer ?
#
loop_
_entity_poly.entity_id
_entity_poly.type
_entity_poly.pdbx_seq_one_letter_code
_entity_poly.pdbx_strand_id
1 'polypeptide(L)'
;SGAGREPLLVGHAFGLKVDQISDFIIGENGVYKIKVTKKDKSSGLDTYSSYQNQLLLSSRPSVNSTLYQAVKESAEIIDNRSTYY
;
A
#
# COMPACT_ATOMS: atom_id res chain seq x y z
N SER A 1 6.71 21.90 9.05
CA SER A 1 5.66 20.89 8.82
C SER A 1 4.37 21.60 8.49
N GLY A 2 4.09 21.86 7.21
CA GLY A 2 3.08 22.86 6.81
C GLY A 2 1.87 22.37 6.02
N ALA A 3 1.88 21.15 5.47
CA ALA A 3 0.85 20.73 4.50
C ALA A 3 0.07 19.46 4.89
N GLY A 4 0.36 18.80 6.02
CA GLY A 4 -0.35 17.57 6.39
C GLY A 4 -0.19 16.42 5.37
N ARG A 5 -1.13 15.45 5.40
CA ARG A 5 -1.20 14.37 4.40
C ARG A 5 -2.03 14.84 3.21
N GLU A 6 -1.37 15.22 2.12
CA GLU A 6 -2.03 15.67 0.88
C GLU A 6 -1.59 14.79 -0.31
N PRO A 7 -2.08 13.55 -0.41
CA PRO A 7 -1.65 12.60 -1.45
C PRO A 7 -1.94 13.10 -2.87
N LEU A 8 -3.06 13.81 -3.07
CA LEU A 8 -3.44 14.37 -4.37
C LEU A 8 -2.49 15.48 -4.81
N LEU A 9 -2.07 16.34 -3.89
CA LEU A 9 -1.09 17.41 -4.13
C LEU A 9 0.28 16.82 -4.51
N VAL A 10 0.72 15.80 -3.78
CA VAL A 10 1.98 15.11 -4.04
C VAL A 10 1.95 14.46 -5.44
N GLY A 11 0.86 13.80 -5.81
CA GLY A 11 0.69 13.22 -7.15
C GLY A 11 0.82 14.26 -8.28
N HIS A 12 0.17 15.42 -8.13
CA HIS A 12 0.29 16.52 -9.10
C HIS A 12 1.74 17.03 -9.20
N ALA A 13 2.45 17.15 -8.08
CA ALA A 13 3.85 17.57 -8.07
C ALA A 13 4.76 16.62 -8.87
N PHE A 14 4.51 15.31 -8.83
CA PHE A 14 5.27 14.31 -9.61
C PHE A 14 4.99 14.38 -11.11
N GLY A 15 3.77 14.77 -11.51
CA GLY A 15 3.36 14.92 -12.91
C GLY A 15 3.89 16.19 -13.60
N LEU A 16 4.19 17.24 -12.85
CA LEU A 16 4.66 18.52 -13.39
C LEU A 16 6.14 18.46 -13.82
N LYS A 17 6.47 19.30 -14.81
CA LYS A 17 7.86 19.53 -15.24
C LYS A 17 8.55 20.52 -14.29
N VAL A 18 9.88 20.47 -14.24
CA VAL A 18 10.67 21.47 -13.50
C VAL A 18 10.35 22.87 -14.04
N ASP A 19 10.24 23.83 -13.12
CA ASP A 19 9.82 25.21 -13.34
C ASP A 19 8.37 25.44 -13.78
N GLN A 20 7.58 24.38 -13.94
CA GLN A 20 6.15 24.51 -14.21
C GLN A 20 5.39 24.86 -12.94
N ILE A 21 4.44 25.78 -13.08
CA ILE A 21 3.47 26.13 -12.05
C ILE A 21 2.21 25.32 -12.31
N SER A 22 1.67 24.69 -11.28
CA SER A 22 0.40 23.97 -11.35
C SER A 22 -0.78 24.94 -11.48
N ASP A 23 -1.89 24.44 -12.01
CA ASP A 23 -3.20 25.06 -11.79
C ASP A 23 -3.60 24.96 -10.30
N PHE A 24 -4.73 25.57 -9.96
CA PHE A 24 -5.27 25.48 -8.59
C PHE A 24 -5.65 24.02 -8.29
N ILE A 25 -4.96 23.43 -7.32
CA ILE A 25 -5.20 22.06 -6.85
C ILE A 25 -6.09 22.14 -5.63
N ILE A 26 -7.28 21.56 -5.69
CA ILE A 26 -8.18 21.44 -4.54
C ILE A 26 -7.73 20.20 -3.76
N GLY A 27 -7.02 20.42 -2.66
CA GLY A 27 -6.61 19.39 -1.70
C GLY A 27 -7.67 19.16 -0.62
N GLU A 28 -7.41 18.19 0.26
CA GLU A 28 -8.35 17.84 1.34
C GLU A 28 -8.46 18.95 2.39
N ASN A 29 -7.36 19.66 2.64
CA ASN A 29 -7.27 20.71 3.67
C ASN A 29 -7.27 22.13 3.10
N GLY A 30 -7.34 22.31 1.78
CA GLY A 30 -7.33 23.64 1.16
C GLY A 30 -7.00 23.65 -0.33
N VAL A 31 -6.90 24.86 -0.89
CA VAL A 31 -6.51 25.07 -2.30
C VAL A 31 -5.04 25.43 -2.38
N TYR A 32 -4.29 24.69 -3.19
CA TYR A 32 -2.84 24.81 -3.32
C TYR A 32 -2.43 25.20 -4.74
N LYS A 33 -1.32 25.93 -4.84
CA LYS A 33 -0.64 26.23 -6.11
C LYS A 33 0.84 25.95 -5.92
N ILE A 34 1.38 25.02 -6.69
CA ILE A 34 2.75 24.51 -6.51
C ILE A 34 3.62 24.84 -7.72
N LYS A 35 4.89 25.17 -7.47
CA LYS A 35 5.93 25.29 -8.50
C LYS A 35 7.00 24.25 -8.23
N VAL A 36 7.33 23.42 -9.22
CA VAL A 36 8.41 22.44 -9.10
C VAL A 36 9.74 23.17 -9.24
N THR A 37 10.49 23.32 -8.15
CA THR A 37 11.80 24.01 -8.14
C THR A 37 12.95 23.08 -8.55
N LYS A 38 12.81 21.79 -8.26
CA LYS A 38 13.82 20.77 -8.59
C LYS A 38 13.15 19.41 -8.71
N LYS A 39 13.61 18.58 -9.65
CA LYS A 39 13.19 17.18 -9.78
C LYS A 39 14.43 16.31 -9.79
N ASP A 40 14.87 15.93 -8.59
CA ASP A 40 15.93 14.94 -8.45
C ASP A 40 15.32 13.55 -8.64
N LYS A 41 15.81 12.80 -9.63
CA LYS A 41 15.53 11.37 -9.67
C LYS A 41 16.31 10.76 -8.51
N SER A 42 15.60 10.08 -7.61
CA SER A 42 16.26 9.23 -6.62
C SER A 42 17.24 8.32 -7.37
N SER A 43 18.47 8.24 -6.89
CA SER A 43 19.34 7.12 -7.25
C SER A 43 18.53 5.84 -7.03
N GLY A 44 18.53 4.96 -8.02
CA GLY A 44 17.86 3.66 -7.89
C GLY A 44 18.34 3.00 -6.60
N LEU A 45 17.43 2.35 -5.88
CA LEU A 45 17.87 1.48 -4.78
C LEU A 45 18.75 0.41 -5.41
N ASP A 46 20.04 0.40 -5.07
CA ASP A 46 21.00 -0.59 -5.58
C ASP A 46 20.54 -2.03 -5.26
N THR A 47 19.67 -2.20 -4.27
CA THR A 47 19.18 -3.51 -3.86
C THR A 47 17.75 -3.44 -3.29
N TYR A 48 16.83 -4.22 -3.89
CA TYR A 48 15.43 -4.35 -3.45
C TYR A 48 15.23 -5.37 -2.31
N SER A 49 16.31 -6.07 -1.90
CA SER A 49 16.26 -7.16 -0.91
C SER A 49 15.63 -6.78 0.43
N SER A 50 15.79 -5.55 0.90
CA SER A 50 15.18 -5.08 2.14
C SER A 50 13.65 -5.01 2.05
N TYR A 51 13.13 -4.43 0.96
CA TYR A 51 11.69 -4.39 0.67
C TYR A 51 11.11 -5.78 0.40
N GLN A 52 11.84 -6.63 -0.33
CA GLN A 52 11.44 -8.02 -0.55
C GLN A 52 11.34 -8.78 0.78
N ASN A 53 12.32 -8.66 1.66
CA ASN A 53 12.28 -9.28 2.98
C ASN A 53 11.12 -8.75 3.83
N GLN A 54 10.84 -7.45 3.78
CA GLN A 54 9.72 -6.86 4.51
C GLN A 54 8.36 -7.38 4.00
N LEU A 55 8.20 -7.51 2.68
CA LEU A 55 7.00 -8.10 2.06
C LEU A 55 6.84 -9.59 2.40
N LEU A 56 7.96 -10.33 2.42
CA LEU A 56 7.94 -11.73 2.82
C LEU A 56 7.57 -11.90 4.30
N LEU A 57 8.09 -11.05 5.19
CA LEU A 57 7.76 -11.08 6.61
C LEU A 57 6.30 -10.73 6.87
N SER A 58 5.70 -9.80 6.12
CA SER A 58 4.28 -9.46 6.25
C SER A 58 3.33 -10.51 5.65
N SER A 59 3.79 -11.29 4.66
CA SER A 59 2.97 -12.30 3.99
C SER A 59 3.00 -13.68 4.68
N ARG A 60 4.02 -13.97 5.50
CA ARG A 60 4.15 -15.26 6.20
C ARG A 60 2.99 -15.62 7.17
N PRO A 61 2.42 -14.68 7.94
CA PRO A 61 1.36 -15.01 8.90
C PRO A 61 0.04 -15.47 8.26
N SER A 62 -0.27 -15.03 7.03
CA SER A 62 -1.53 -15.37 6.35
C SER A 62 -1.56 -16.77 5.73
N VAL A 63 -0.38 -17.35 5.47
CA VAL A 63 -0.28 -18.69 4.86
C VAL A 63 -0.74 -19.77 5.83
N ASN A 64 -0.44 -19.64 7.12
CA ASN A 64 -0.83 -20.63 8.13
C ASN A 64 -2.35 -20.69 8.34
N SER A 65 -3.03 -19.56 8.37
CA SER A 65 -4.50 -19.53 8.48
C SER A 65 -5.18 -20.07 7.21
N THR A 66 -4.65 -19.73 6.04
CA THR A 66 -5.16 -20.21 4.75
C THR A 66 -5.01 -21.73 4.62
N LEU A 67 -3.87 -22.29 5.03
CA LEU A 67 -3.64 -23.73 5.01
C LEU A 67 -4.57 -24.48 5.98
N TYR A 68 -4.75 -23.96 7.20
CA TYR A 68 -5.69 -24.54 8.16
C TYR A 68 -7.13 -24.53 7.64
N GLN A 69 -7.55 -23.41 7.03
CA GLN A 69 -8.89 -23.28 6.47
C GLN A 69 -9.10 -24.23 5.28
N ALA A 70 -8.12 -24.37 4.38
CA ALA A 70 -8.20 -25.30 3.25
C ALA A 70 -8.26 -26.77 3.69
N VAL A 71 -7.51 -27.17 4.72
CA VAL A 71 -7.59 -28.53 5.30
C VAL A 71 -8.95 -28.76 5.97
N LYS A 72 -9.50 -27.74 6.65
CA LYS A 72 -10.83 -27.82 7.27
C LYS A 72 -11.96 -27.94 6.24
N GLU A 73 -11.88 -27.24 5.11
CA GLU A 73 -12.89 -27.28 4.05
C GLU A 73 -12.82 -28.56 3.21
N SER A 74 -11.63 -29.15 3.05
CA SER A 74 -11.45 -30.43 2.34
C SER A 74 -11.69 -31.65 3.21
N ALA A 75 -11.76 -31.50 4.53
CA ALA A 75 -12.12 -32.58 5.43
C ALA A 75 -13.64 -32.79 5.44
N GLU A 76 -14.10 -34.00 5.08
CA GLU A 76 -15.48 -34.42 5.35
C GLU A 76 -15.72 -34.47 6.87
N ILE A 77 -16.42 -33.47 7.40
CA ILE A 77 -16.85 -33.46 8.80
C ILE A 77 -18.14 -34.30 8.91
N ILE A 78 -18.00 -35.56 9.32
CA ILE A 78 -19.14 -36.42 9.64
C ILE A 78 -19.49 -36.22 11.12
N ASP A 79 -20.57 -35.48 11.39
CA ASP A 79 -21.08 -35.27 12.75
C ASP A 79 -21.98 -36.43 13.18
N ASN A 80 -21.44 -37.32 14.03
CA ASN A 80 -22.17 -38.46 14.59
C ASN A 80 -22.97 -38.12 15.87
N ARG A 81 -23.05 -36.85 16.29
CA ARG A 81 -23.72 -36.44 17.54
C ARG A 81 -25.24 -36.63 17.51
N SER A 82 -25.85 -36.70 16.33
CA SER A 82 -27.28 -37.00 16.19
C SER A 82 -27.63 -38.46 16.49
N THR A 83 -26.64 -39.36 16.62
CA THR A 83 -26.88 -40.80 16.84
C THR A 83 -27.11 -41.15 18.31
N TYR A 84 -26.91 -40.20 19.22
CA TYR A 84 -26.90 -40.42 20.68
C TYR A 84 -27.98 -39.64 21.45
N TYR A 85 -28.95 -39.02 20.76
CA TYR A 85 -30.14 -38.40 21.38
C TYR A 85 -31.44 -38.94 20.77
#